data_AF-A0A239FBX9-F1
#
_entry.id   AF-A0A239FBX9-F1
#
_cell.length_a   1.000
_cell.length_b   1.000
_cell.length_c   1.000
_cell.angle_alpha   90.00
_cell.angle_beta   90.00
_cell.angle_gamma   90.00
#
_symmetry.space_group_name_H-M   'P 1'
#
loop_
_entity.id
_entity.type
_entity.pdbx_description
1 polymer ?
#
loop_
_entity_poly.entity_id
_entity_poly.type
_entity_poly.pdbx_seq_one_letter_code
_entity_poly.pdbx_strand_id
1 'polypeptide(L)'
;MDSTTKKALLLLKSLIFHYHGLDEEEREMLEKTADSIQAKDEMEWANNFIAEDYLSAFKRSRQFLSKVFIRMNESDRVKYLMEVWEETHKKGYVTEMETTAILTLSKDWQVEKKFLERVKD
;
A
#
# COMPACT_ATOMS: atom_id res chain seq x y z
N MET A 1 5.65 -15.09 -4.27
CA MET A 1 4.62 -14.60 -3.33
C MET A 1 3.35 -15.40 -3.54
N ASP A 2 2.65 -15.77 -2.48
CA ASP A 2 1.31 -16.34 -2.59
C ASP A 2 0.26 -15.27 -2.93
N SER A 3 -0.93 -15.68 -3.35
CA SER A 3 -2.01 -14.77 -3.76
C SER A 3 -2.45 -13.81 -2.65
N THR A 4 -2.42 -14.22 -1.39
CA THR A 4 -2.81 -13.34 -0.26
C THR A 4 -1.82 -12.20 -0.11
N THR A 5 -0.52 -12.51 -0.20
CA THR A 5 0.55 -11.50 -0.15
C THR A 5 0.46 -10.56 -1.36
N LYS A 6 0.18 -11.08 -2.56
CA LYS A 6 -0.04 -10.27 -3.78
C LYS A 6 -1.21 -9.30 -3.60
N LYS A 7 -2.37 -9.79 -3.12
CA LYS A 7 -3.55 -8.97 -2.80
C LYS A 7 -3.22 -7.88 -1.78
N ALA A 8 -2.48 -8.21 -0.74
CA ALA A 8 -2.11 -7.25 0.29
C ALA A 8 -1.21 -6.14 -0.24
N LEU A 9 -0.20 -6.47 -1.07
CA LEU A 9 0.67 -5.47 -1.69
C LEU A 9 -0.09 -4.55 -2.65
N LEU A 10 -0.92 -5.12 -3.52
CA LEU A 10 -1.68 -4.34 -4.50
C LEU A 10 -2.76 -3.50 -3.81
N LEU A 11 -3.44 -4.02 -2.80
CA LEU A 11 -4.37 -3.24 -2.00
C LEU A 11 -3.69 -2.11 -1.23
N LEU A 12 -2.48 -2.34 -0.70
CA LEU A 12 -1.70 -1.30 -0.04
C LEU A 12 -1.41 -0.15 -1.01
N LYS A 13 -0.87 -0.46 -2.20
CA LYS A 13 -0.58 0.55 -3.23
C LYS A 13 -1.84 1.26 -3.70
N SER A 14 -2.88 0.51 -4.08
CA SER A 14 -4.16 1.08 -4.51
C SER A 14 -4.77 1.98 -3.42
N LEU A 15 -4.73 1.59 -2.15
CA LEU A 15 -5.28 2.40 -1.07
C LEU A 15 -4.59 3.77 -0.96
N ILE A 16 -3.26 3.79 -1.06
CA ILE A 16 -2.49 5.03 -0.95
C ILE A 16 -2.72 5.91 -2.17
N PHE A 17 -2.69 5.34 -3.37
CA PHE A 17 -2.87 6.11 -4.60
C PHE A 17 -4.31 6.63 -4.77
N HIS A 18 -5.32 5.88 -4.35
CA HIS A 18 -6.71 6.33 -4.42
C HIS A 18 -7.08 7.46 -3.45
N TYR A 19 -6.19 7.89 -2.55
CA TYR A 19 -6.54 8.85 -1.49
C TYR A 19 -6.93 10.24 -2.02
N HIS A 20 -6.45 10.62 -3.21
CA HIS A 20 -6.78 11.88 -3.87
C HIS A 20 -7.34 11.71 -5.29
N GLY A 21 -7.69 10.47 -5.64
CA GLY A 21 -8.06 10.06 -7.00
C GLY A 21 -6.85 9.51 -7.75
N LEU A 22 -7.01 8.31 -8.33
CA LEU A 22 -5.94 7.60 -9.03
C LEU A 22 -5.62 8.31 -10.36
N ASP A 23 -4.41 8.87 -10.48
CA ASP A 23 -3.93 9.44 -11.73
C ASP A 23 -3.36 8.38 -12.69
N GLU A 24 -2.99 8.79 -13.91
CA GLU A 24 -2.47 7.86 -14.92
C GLU A 24 -1.11 7.27 -14.51
N GLU A 25 -0.24 8.07 -13.89
CA GLU A 25 1.09 7.61 -13.46
C GLU A 25 0.97 6.54 -12.37
N GLU A 26 0.07 6.74 -11.41
CA GLU A 26 -0.25 5.78 -10.37
C GLU A 26 -0.88 4.50 -10.91
N ARG A 27 -1.75 4.61 -11.91
CA ARG A 27 -2.31 3.44 -12.60
C ARG A 27 -1.21 2.63 -13.26
N GLU A 28 -0.32 3.29 -14.00
CA GLU A 28 0.83 2.62 -14.62
C GLU A 28 1.75 1.96 -13.57
N MET A 29 1.96 2.59 -12.41
CA MET A 29 2.76 2.00 -11.33
C MET A 29 2.11 0.74 -10.74
N LEU A 30 0.79 0.75 -10.58
CA LEU A 30 0.03 -0.44 -10.17
C LEU A 30 0.13 -1.55 -11.22
N GLU A 31 -0.05 -1.22 -12.50
CA GLU A 31 0.06 -2.19 -13.60
C GLU A 31 1.45 -2.80 -13.69
N LYS A 32 2.51 -1.98 -13.62
CA LYS A 32 3.91 -2.44 -13.59
C LYS A 32 4.17 -3.34 -12.39
N THR A 33 3.65 -3.00 -11.22
CA THR A 33 3.76 -3.85 -10.02
C THR A 33 3.06 -5.19 -10.26
N ALA A 34 1.81 -5.17 -10.72
CA ALA A 34 1.01 -6.37 -10.98
C ALA A 34 1.67 -7.28 -12.02
N ASP A 35 2.21 -6.73 -13.10
CA ASP A 35 2.93 -7.47 -14.13
C ASP A 35 4.20 -8.13 -13.55
N SER A 36 4.98 -7.39 -12.78
CA SER A 36 6.25 -7.89 -12.21
C SER A 36 6.06 -9.07 -11.25
N ILE A 37 4.92 -9.13 -10.55
CA ILE A 37 4.59 -10.21 -9.62
C ILE A 37 3.54 -11.19 -10.18
N GLN A 38 3.17 -11.07 -11.47
CA GLN A 38 2.15 -11.86 -12.15
C GLN A 38 0.82 -11.90 -11.36
N ALA A 39 0.19 -10.73 -11.18
CA ALA A 39 -0.94 -10.56 -10.26
C ALA A 39 -2.01 -9.58 -10.76
N LYS A 40 -2.36 -9.68 -12.06
CA LYS A 40 -3.42 -8.85 -12.65
C LYS A 40 -4.77 -9.05 -11.97
N ASP A 41 -5.12 -10.29 -11.66
CA ASP A 41 -6.38 -10.63 -10.97
C ASP A 41 -6.42 -10.02 -9.56
N GLU A 42 -5.30 -10.03 -8.83
CA GLU A 42 -5.21 -9.38 -7.53
C GLU A 42 -5.25 -7.85 -7.61
N MET A 43 -4.75 -7.26 -8.70
CA MET A 43 -4.79 -5.82 -8.92
C MET A 43 -6.23 -5.38 -9.21
N GLU A 44 -6.91 -6.09 -10.10
CA GLU A 44 -8.33 -5.87 -10.37
C GLU A 44 -9.16 -6.03 -9.09
N TRP A 45 -8.88 -7.06 -8.30
CA TRP A 45 -9.50 -7.25 -6.99
C TRP A 45 -9.25 -6.07 -6.06
N ALA A 46 -8.02 -5.54 -5.97
CA ALA A 46 -7.68 -4.42 -5.10
C ALA A 46 -8.44 -3.14 -5.51
N ASN A 47 -8.52 -2.86 -6.81
CA ASN A 47 -9.25 -1.70 -7.33
C ASN A 47 -10.75 -1.83 -7.07
N ASN A 48 -11.32 -3.02 -7.32
CA ASN A 48 -12.73 -3.31 -7.02
C ASN A 48 -13.02 -3.22 -5.52
N PHE A 49 -12.10 -3.69 -4.67
CA PHE A 49 -12.24 -3.61 -3.21
C PHE A 49 -12.36 -2.17 -2.74
N ILE A 50 -11.57 -1.24 -3.30
CA ILE A 50 -11.66 0.19 -2.98
C ILE A 50 -12.96 0.78 -3.54
N ALA A 51 -13.29 0.49 -4.79
CA ALA A 51 -14.45 1.04 -5.50
C ALA A 51 -15.81 0.59 -4.93
N GLU A 52 -15.87 -0.56 -4.26
CA GLU A 52 -17.09 -1.09 -3.64
C GLU A 52 -17.71 -0.12 -2.62
N ASP A 53 -16.86 0.53 -1.81
CA ASP A 53 -17.27 1.54 -0.84
C ASP A 53 -16.07 2.41 -0.48
N TYR A 54 -15.98 3.56 -1.15
CA TYR A 54 -14.92 4.55 -0.93
C TYR A 54 -14.90 5.12 0.49
N LEU A 55 -16.07 5.27 1.15
CA LEU A 55 -16.15 5.86 2.49
C LEU A 55 -15.53 4.93 3.53
N SER A 56 -15.75 3.62 3.40
CA SER A 56 -15.16 2.63 4.31
C SER A 56 -13.88 1.98 3.81
N ALA A 57 -13.46 2.26 2.56
CA ALA A 57 -12.30 1.63 1.90
C ALA A 57 -11.05 1.65 2.79
N PHE A 58 -10.69 2.80 3.36
CA PHE A 58 -9.52 2.90 4.23
C PHE A 58 -9.61 1.98 5.45
N LYS A 59 -10.76 1.97 6.14
CA LYS A 59 -10.98 1.11 7.30
C LYS A 59 -10.94 -0.38 6.92
N ARG A 60 -11.59 -0.76 5.83
CA ARG A 60 -11.61 -2.15 5.33
C ARG A 60 -10.22 -2.61 4.89
N SER A 61 -9.48 -1.75 4.20
CA SER A 61 -8.11 -2.04 3.79
C SER A 61 -7.20 -2.20 5.00
N ARG A 62 -7.23 -1.29 5.98
CA ARG A 62 -6.47 -1.45 7.24
C ARG A 62 -6.73 -2.79 7.91
N GLN A 63 -7.99 -3.22 7.98
CA GLN A 63 -8.37 -4.51 8.56
C GLN A 63 -7.85 -5.70 7.76
N PHE A 64 -7.93 -5.65 6.44
CA PHE A 64 -7.40 -6.71 5.56
C PHE A 64 -5.87 -6.79 5.68
N LEU A 65 -5.20 -5.66 5.50
CA LEU A 65 -3.75 -5.55 5.50
C LEU A 65 -3.17 -6.02 6.84
N SER A 66 -3.74 -5.59 7.97
CA SER A 66 -3.28 -6.02 9.29
C SER A 66 -3.39 -7.53 9.51
N LYS A 67 -4.40 -8.22 8.94
CA LYS A 67 -4.50 -9.69 9.03
C LYS A 67 -3.35 -10.41 8.32
N VAL A 68 -2.81 -9.79 7.27
CA VAL A 68 -1.74 -10.34 6.43
C VAL A 68 -0.37 -9.93 6.98
N PHE A 69 -0.12 -8.62 7.12
CA PHE A 69 1.20 -8.08 7.47
C PHE A 69 1.63 -8.37 8.91
N ILE A 70 0.71 -8.44 9.89
CA ILE A 70 1.09 -8.78 11.29
C ILE A 70 1.69 -10.19 11.39
N ARG A 71 1.36 -11.09 10.45
CA ARG A 71 1.92 -12.44 10.41
C ARG A 71 3.32 -12.50 9.79
N MET A 72 3.75 -11.42 9.14
CA MET A 72 5.08 -11.32 8.54
C MET A 72 6.10 -10.89 9.60
N ASN A 73 7.37 -11.21 9.34
CA ASN A 73 8.44 -10.67 10.17
C ASN A 73 8.49 -9.13 10.03
N GLU A 74 9.15 -8.47 10.97
CA GLU A 74 9.23 -7.01 11.02
C GLU A 74 9.93 -6.41 9.81
N SER A 75 11.00 -7.06 9.31
CA SER A 75 11.75 -6.60 8.14
C SER A 75 10.89 -6.57 6.87
N ASP A 76 10.02 -7.56 6.66
CA ASP A 76 9.15 -7.63 5.50
C ASP A 76 8.07 -6.55 5.57
N ARG A 77 7.48 -6.32 6.75
CA ARG A 77 6.53 -5.21 6.98
C ARG A 77 7.15 -3.85 6.64
N VAL A 78 8.36 -3.59 7.14
CA VAL A 78 9.10 -2.35 6.83
C VAL A 78 9.41 -2.28 5.34
N LYS A 79 9.86 -3.37 4.72
CA LYS A 79 10.18 -3.42 3.28
C LYS A 79 8.99 -3.00 2.43
N TYR A 80 7.82 -3.59 2.63
CA TYR A 80 6.64 -3.28 1.82
C TYR A 80 6.14 -1.85 2.05
N LEU A 81 6.24 -1.33 3.27
CA LEU A 81 5.88 0.04 3.54
C LEU A 81 6.86 1.04 2.90
N MET A 82 8.17 0.73 2.90
CA MET A 82 9.20 1.52 2.23
C MET A 82 9.02 1.52 0.71
N GLU A 83 8.68 0.38 0.10
CA GLU A 83 8.42 0.30 -1.34
C GLU A 83 7.32 1.30 -1.77
N VAL A 84 6.23 1.35 -1.00
CA VAL A 84 5.11 2.27 -1.26
C VAL A 84 5.51 3.71 -1.00
N TRP A 85 6.25 3.97 0.09
CA TRP A 85 6.77 5.29 0.40
C TRP A 85 7.65 5.83 -0.74
N GLU A 86 8.61 5.04 -1.21
CA GLU A 86 9.50 5.42 -2.32
C GLU A 86 8.72 5.69 -3.60
N GLU A 87 7.74 4.85 -3.94
CA GLU A 87 6.88 5.06 -5.12
C GLU A 87 6.02 6.31 -5.02
N THR A 88 5.44 6.60 -3.84
CA THR A 88 4.72 7.86 -3.63
C THR A 88 5.63 9.07 -3.81
N HIS A 89 6.89 8.99 -3.38
CA HIS A 89 7.84 10.10 -3.49
C HIS A 89 8.43 10.28 -4.90
N LYS A 90 8.44 9.23 -5.74
CA LYS A 90 8.91 9.32 -7.13
C LYS A 90 8.13 10.33 -7.98
N LYS A 91 6.88 10.63 -7.61
CA LYS A 91 6.01 11.62 -8.28
C LYS A 91 6.49 13.06 -8.10
N GLY A 92 7.46 13.31 -7.22
CA GLY A 92 7.98 14.65 -6.93
C GLY A 92 7.10 15.47 -5.97
N TYR A 93 5.94 14.96 -5.59
CA TYR A 93 5.10 15.49 -4.51
C TYR A 93 4.37 14.35 -3.80
N VAL A 94 4.16 14.51 -2.49
CA VAL A 94 3.36 13.60 -1.66
C VAL A 94 2.38 14.42 -0.86
N THR A 95 1.13 13.98 -0.82
CA THR A 95 0.09 14.66 -0.05
C THR A 95 0.22 14.35 1.45
N GLU A 96 -0.25 15.27 2.29
CA GLU A 96 -0.35 15.04 3.75
C GLU A 96 -1.22 13.80 4.06
N MET A 97 -2.25 13.56 3.24
CA MET A 97 -3.15 12.43 3.39
C MET A 97 -2.48 11.08 3.11
N GLU A 98 -1.70 10.95 2.04
CA GLU A 98 -0.89 9.76 1.76
C GLU A 98 0.14 9.53 2.88
N THR A 99 0.83 10.60 3.31
CA THR A 99 1.79 10.53 4.42
C THR A 99 1.13 10.02 5.70
N THR A 100 -0.04 10.58 6.05
CA THR A 100 -0.81 10.20 7.22
C THR A 100 -1.29 8.75 7.12
N ALA A 101 -1.72 8.31 5.94
CA ALA A 101 -2.15 6.94 5.70
C ALA A 101 -0.99 5.95 5.91
N ILE A 102 0.18 6.20 5.32
CA ILE A 102 1.38 5.37 5.47
C ILE A 102 1.83 5.33 6.94
N LEU A 103 1.89 6.47 7.62
CA LEU A 103 2.25 6.54 9.05
C LEU A 103 1.26 5.78 9.92
N THR A 104 -0.04 5.87 9.63
CA THR A 104 -1.09 5.11 10.34
C THR A 104 -0.88 3.61 10.19
N LEU A 105 -0.60 3.13 8.98
CA LEU A 105 -0.32 1.71 8.73
C LEU A 105 0.96 1.25 9.43
N SER A 106 2.00 2.10 9.47
CA SER A 106 3.24 1.81 10.19
C SER A 106 3.01 1.57 11.69
N LYS A 107 2.08 2.33 12.30
CA LYS A 107 1.66 2.17 13.70
C LYS A 107 0.86 0.90 13.91
N ASP A 108 -0.12 0.65 13.04
CA ASP A 108 -0.95 -0.56 13.09
C ASP A 108 -0.10 -1.83 13.01
N TRP A 109 0.97 -1.78 12.22
CA TRP A 109 1.87 -2.90 12.03
C TRP A 109 3.04 -2.88 13.02
N GLN A 110 3.07 -1.96 13.98
CA GLN A 110 4.10 -1.84 15.02
C GLN A 110 5.53 -1.73 14.46
N VAL A 111 5.68 -1.05 13.31
CA VAL A 111 6.97 -0.83 12.64
C VAL A 111 7.34 0.64 12.48
N GLU A 112 6.52 1.56 12.99
CA GLU A 112 6.71 3.02 12.87
C GLU A 112 8.14 3.47 13.13
N LYS A 113 8.75 3.03 14.25
CA LYS A 113 10.11 3.43 14.61
C LYS A 113 11.13 3.08 13.51
N LYS A 114 11.14 1.83 13.05
CA LYS A 114 12.06 1.34 12.01
C LYS A 114 11.77 1.95 10.64
N PHE A 115 10.50 2.19 10.36
CA PHE A 115 10.09 2.89 9.14
C PHE A 115 10.65 4.32 9.14
N LEU A 116 10.43 5.09 10.21
CA LEU A 116 10.93 6.46 10.35
C LEU A 116 12.46 6.57 10.37
N GLU A 117 13.17 5.55 10.85
CA GLU A 117 14.63 5.48 10.74
C GLU A 117 15.07 5.44 9.27
N ARG A 118 14.40 4.65 8.43
CA ARG A 118 14.73 4.53 6.99
C ARG A 118 14.28 5.70 6.12
N VAL A 119 13.23 6.40 6.51
CA VAL A 119 12.72 7.56 5.76
C VAL A 119 13.65 8.78 5.89
N LYS A 120 14.45 8.84 6.97
CA LYS A 120 15.34 9.97 7.25
C LYS A 120 16.71 9.85 6.58
N ASP A 121 17.06 8.66 6.10
CA ASP A 121 18.31 8.35 5.41
C ASP A 121 18.19 8.62 3.90
#